data_AF-R5B3A2-F1
#
_entry.id   AF-R5B3A2-F1
#
_cell.length_a   1.000
_cell.length_b   1.000
_cell.length_c   1.000
_cell.angle_alpha   90.00
_cell.angle_beta   90.00
_cell.angle_gamma   90.00
#
_symmetry.space_group_name_H-M   'P 1'
#
loop_
_entity.id
_entity.type
_entity.pdbx_description
1 polymer ?
#
loop_
_entity_poly.entity_id
_entity_poly.type
_entity_poly.pdbx_seq_one_letter_code
_entity_poly.pdbx_strand_id
1 'polypeptide(L)'
;MKVIKALLFGFALIAGLATASAQDNLTVVLKDGTELTGFISRQRPGENFTFSTSKAVVLLPNKDVKSIVDNEVKFTSLSPEWQKWAEDNDAYDGVGNNRTLLLSDIITNKGAINRVRVLEKGAKVRYLELSPNTYSLSWDTIEVVRAEKRPKLLLSGINRRYKLASGMEYEGQYVEEVPGETMSLLRDNGVIEVFNTEEVMKDNRFKINPNQTLLEQSDLIDIVQMKNGSSHRGVIFERNYSESDEITNDYLLIQLDNGTTMSLNLADIVEYRKEKNPSYKPVTDIELADGEASINRNIGTLISTKEISGIVTVDIDSLKISIPSSIPQSISAEFNMDNSKAQQLKLIRIRKYQDKKGKNTYYGFTFEDMVKNAVLPKSVETSVNGISKLEYSLPNGGSGIYGVYDPLTNKIIIFKISGGEAVG
;
A
#
# COMPACT_ATOMS: atom_id res chain seq x y z
N MET A 1 -26.32 -0.07 -34.57
CA MET A 1 -25.00 0.54 -34.87
C MET A 1 -24.39 1.28 -33.69
N LYS A 2 -25.12 2.11 -32.93
CA LYS A 2 -24.65 2.63 -31.61
C LYS A 2 -24.24 1.53 -30.59
N VAL A 3 -24.88 0.36 -30.68
CA VAL A 3 -24.66 -0.78 -29.76
C VAL A 3 -23.27 -1.42 -29.92
N ILE A 4 -22.69 -1.43 -31.12
CA ILE A 4 -21.35 -1.99 -31.36
C ILE A 4 -20.27 -1.05 -30.81
N LYS A 5 -20.50 0.27 -30.92
CA LYS A 5 -19.66 1.29 -30.28
C LYS A 5 -19.75 1.16 -28.76
N ALA A 6 -20.93 1.02 -28.16
CA ALA A 6 -21.08 0.81 -26.71
C ALA A 6 -20.41 -0.49 -26.21
N LEU A 7 -20.50 -1.60 -26.95
CA LEU A 7 -19.77 -2.83 -26.60
C LEU A 7 -18.26 -2.61 -26.73
N LEU A 8 -17.72 -2.18 -27.88
CA LEU A 8 -16.27 -2.04 -28.10
C LEU A 8 -15.63 -0.90 -27.29
N PHE A 9 -16.29 0.26 -27.12
CA PHE A 9 -15.86 1.33 -26.19
C PHE A 9 -15.93 0.83 -24.76
N GLY A 10 -17.00 0.14 -24.35
CA GLY A 10 -17.07 -0.52 -23.04
C GLY A 10 -15.87 -1.45 -22.84
N PHE A 11 -15.56 -2.34 -23.78
CA PHE A 11 -14.44 -3.28 -23.65
C PHE A 11 -13.05 -2.62 -23.75
N ALA A 12 -12.87 -1.51 -24.48
CA ALA A 12 -11.59 -0.80 -24.64
C ALA A 12 -11.30 0.22 -23.53
N LEU A 13 -12.33 0.91 -23.01
CA LEU A 13 -12.25 1.66 -21.77
C LEU A 13 -12.01 0.71 -20.61
N ILE A 14 -12.69 -0.44 -20.58
CA ILE A 14 -12.48 -1.42 -19.52
C ILE A 14 -11.16 -2.20 -19.67
N ALA A 15 -10.59 -2.32 -20.88
CA ALA A 15 -9.18 -2.67 -21.05
C ALA A 15 -8.22 -1.65 -20.45
N GLY A 16 -8.69 -0.41 -20.30
CA GLY A 16 -8.11 0.59 -19.43
C GLY A 16 -8.61 0.62 -17.99
N LEU A 17 -9.67 -0.09 -17.62
CA LEU A 17 -10.20 -0.08 -16.25
C LEU A 17 -9.81 -1.35 -15.47
N ALA A 18 -9.39 -2.40 -16.17
CA ALA A 18 -8.49 -3.46 -15.70
C ALA A 18 -7.12 -2.96 -15.25
N THR A 19 -6.90 -1.66 -15.38
CA THR A 19 -5.72 -0.94 -14.91
C THR A 19 -6.11 0.04 -13.79
N ALA A 20 -7.25 -0.21 -13.12
CA ALA A 20 -7.63 0.39 -11.85
C ALA A 20 -6.59 0.03 -10.79
N SER A 21 -5.75 1.05 -10.52
CA SER A 21 -4.60 1.05 -9.61
C SER A 21 -3.48 0.06 -10.06
N ALA A 22 -2.19 0.22 -9.79
CA ALA A 22 -1.46 0.86 -8.72
C ALA A 22 -1.77 0.36 -7.29
N GLN A 23 -2.81 -0.46 -7.10
CA GLN A 23 -3.13 -1.10 -5.83
C GLN A 23 -3.73 -2.51 -6.03
N ASP A 24 -3.31 -3.42 -5.16
CA ASP A 24 -3.50 -4.87 -5.24
C ASP A 24 -4.95 -5.23 -4.77
N ASN A 25 -5.89 -4.28 -4.88
CA ASN A 25 -7.11 -4.19 -4.07
C ASN A 25 -8.33 -3.62 -4.84
N LEU A 26 -8.57 -4.05 -6.07
CA LEU A 26 -9.89 -3.85 -6.69
C LEU A 26 -10.87 -4.86 -6.14
N THR A 27 -12.10 -4.45 -5.88
CA THR A 27 -13.21 -5.35 -5.57
C THR A 27 -14.18 -5.37 -6.74
N VAL A 28 -14.28 -6.50 -7.41
CA VAL A 28 -15.31 -6.78 -8.43
C VAL A 28 -16.49 -7.43 -7.74
N VAL A 29 -17.66 -6.81 -7.83
CA VAL A 29 -18.92 -7.40 -7.39
C VAL A 29 -19.64 -7.95 -8.63
N LEU A 30 -19.99 -9.23 -8.59
CA LEU A 30 -20.76 -9.90 -9.62
C LEU A 30 -22.25 -9.77 -9.33
N LYS A 31 -23.09 -9.84 -10.38
CA LYS A 31 -24.55 -9.77 -10.29
C LYS A 31 -25.20 -10.86 -9.44
N ASP A 32 -24.46 -11.93 -9.13
CA ASP A 32 -24.92 -12.97 -8.20
C ASP A 32 -24.61 -12.64 -6.73
N GLY A 33 -23.91 -11.54 -6.45
CA GLY A 33 -23.48 -11.11 -5.12
C GLY A 33 -22.10 -11.65 -4.69
N THR A 34 -21.38 -12.35 -5.57
CA THR A 34 -19.98 -12.72 -5.34
C THR A 34 -19.08 -11.47 -5.38
N GLU A 35 -18.16 -11.36 -4.42
CA GLU A 35 -17.21 -10.26 -4.31
C GLU A 35 -15.77 -10.80 -4.44
N LEU A 36 -15.02 -10.29 -5.42
CA LEU A 36 -13.66 -10.72 -5.71
C LEU A 36 -12.71 -9.54 -5.51
N THR A 37 -11.80 -9.64 -4.54
CA THR A 37 -10.78 -8.62 -4.26
C THR A 37 -9.41 -9.04 -4.82
N GLY A 38 -8.78 -8.19 -5.61
CA GLY A 38 -7.51 -8.45 -6.27
C GLY A 38 -7.32 -7.58 -7.52
N PHE A 39 -6.90 -8.18 -8.64
CA PHE A 39 -6.67 -7.44 -9.89
C PHE A 39 -6.99 -8.27 -11.14
N ILE A 40 -7.27 -7.59 -12.25
CA ILE A 40 -7.44 -8.22 -13.56
C ILE A 40 -6.06 -8.57 -14.11
N SER A 41 -5.68 -9.85 -14.03
CA SER A 41 -4.35 -10.33 -14.42
C SER A 41 -4.20 -10.55 -15.92
N ARG A 42 -5.32 -10.77 -16.62
CA ARG A 42 -5.34 -10.96 -18.06
C ARG A 42 -6.65 -10.45 -18.63
N GLN A 43 -6.59 -9.80 -19.79
CA GLN A 43 -7.76 -9.39 -20.54
C GLN A 43 -7.53 -9.53 -22.04
N ARG A 44 -8.50 -10.11 -22.72
CA ARG A 44 -8.62 -10.09 -24.17
C ARG A 44 -9.78 -9.16 -24.55
N PRO A 45 -9.50 -8.04 -25.23
CA PRO A 45 -10.55 -7.09 -25.61
C PRO A 45 -11.70 -7.77 -26.37
N GLY A 46 -12.94 -7.55 -25.92
CA GLY A 46 -14.14 -8.12 -26.54
C GLY A 46 -14.40 -9.61 -26.26
N GLU A 47 -13.54 -10.28 -25.49
CA GLU A 47 -13.72 -11.68 -25.10
C GLU A 47 -13.94 -11.80 -23.58
N ASN A 48 -12.93 -12.27 -22.86
CA ASN A 48 -12.96 -12.57 -21.44
C ASN A 48 -11.81 -11.90 -20.69
N PHE A 49 -11.88 -11.98 -19.38
CA PHE A 49 -10.78 -11.60 -18.52
C PHE A 49 -10.57 -12.62 -17.40
N THR A 50 -9.35 -12.65 -16.88
CA THR A 50 -8.97 -13.44 -15.71
C THR A 50 -8.73 -12.47 -14.56
N PHE A 51 -9.43 -12.71 -13.46
CA PHE A 51 -9.26 -11.97 -12.22
C PHE A 51 -8.46 -12.81 -11.23
N SER A 52 -7.34 -12.28 -10.75
CA SER A 52 -6.53 -12.91 -9.71
C SER A 52 -6.92 -12.33 -8.36
N THR A 53 -7.36 -13.17 -7.43
CA THR A 53 -7.85 -12.75 -6.12
C THR A 53 -6.78 -12.87 -5.03
N SER A 54 -6.79 -11.93 -4.10
CA SER A 54 -6.19 -12.06 -2.76
C SER A 54 -7.24 -12.43 -1.71
N LYS A 55 -8.50 -12.08 -1.96
CA LYS A 55 -9.67 -12.41 -1.14
C LYS A 55 -10.88 -12.59 -2.05
N ALA A 56 -11.72 -13.59 -1.78
CA ALA A 56 -13.01 -13.76 -2.44
C ALA A 56 -14.10 -14.09 -1.42
N VAL A 57 -15.27 -13.48 -1.57
CA VAL A 57 -16.49 -13.89 -0.88
C VAL A 57 -17.46 -14.38 -1.94
N VAL A 58 -17.61 -15.69 -2.03
CA VAL A 58 -18.33 -16.33 -3.14
C VAL A 58 -19.71 -16.77 -2.68
N LEU A 59 -20.70 -16.56 -3.56
CA LEU A 59 -22.06 -17.03 -3.35
C LEU A 59 -22.34 -18.26 -4.22
N LEU A 60 -22.50 -19.42 -3.58
CA LEU A 60 -22.74 -20.68 -4.25
C LEU A 60 -24.19 -21.14 -4.03
N PRO A 61 -24.96 -21.45 -5.09
CA PRO A 61 -26.28 -22.06 -4.94
C PRO A 61 -26.18 -23.39 -4.19
N ASN A 62 -27.06 -23.63 -3.21
CA ASN A 62 -26.96 -24.85 -2.39
C ASN A 62 -27.15 -26.15 -3.21
N LYS A 63 -27.85 -26.08 -4.34
CA LYS A 63 -27.98 -27.20 -5.31
C LYS A 63 -26.64 -27.69 -5.89
N ASP A 64 -25.61 -26.83 -5.88
CA ASP A 64 -24.28 -27.14 -6.41
C ASP A 64 -23.34 -27.70 -5.34
N VAL A 65 -23.79 -27.73 -4.07
CA VAL A 65 -23.07 -28.25 -2.91
C VAL A 65 -23.51 -29.68 -2.62
N LYS A 66 -22.56 -30.62 -2.64
CA LYS A 66 -22.78 -32.02 -2.23
C LYS A 66 -22.62 -32.20 -0.72
N SER A 67 -21.56 -31.63 -0.17
CA SER A 67 -21.27 -31.69 1.27
C SER A 67 -20.35 -30.55 1.69
N ILE A 68 -20.33 -30.29 3.00
CA ILE A 68 -19.42 -29.34 3.65
C ILE A 68 -18.82 -30.09 4.82
N VAL A 69 -17.49 -30.11 4.91
CA VAL A 69 -16.74 -30.76 5.99
C VAL A 69 -16.00 -29.69 6.76
N ASP A 70 -16.29 -29.57 8.05
CA ASP A 70 -15.68 -28.55 8.91
C ASP A 70 -14.43 -29.11 9.63
N ASN A 71 -13.39 -28.29 9.71
CA ASN A 71 -12.10 -28.62 10.29
C ASN A 71 -11.66 -27.51 11.25
N GLU A 72 -11.33 -27.86 12.48
CA GLU A 72 -10.68 -26.95 13.43
C GLU A 72 -9.19 -26.85 13.09
N VAL A 73 -8.74 -25.66 12.69
CA VAL A 73 -7.35 -25.40 12.33
C VAL A 73 -6.69 -24.57 13.42
N LYS A 74 -5.53 -24.99 13.92
CA LYS A 74 -4.79 -24.24 14.94
C LYS A 74 -4.41 -22.86 14.42
N PHE A 75 -4.66 -21.82 15.22
CA PHE A 75 -4.41 -20.43 14.86
C PHE A 75 -2.96 -20.19 14.43
N THR A 76 -1.99 -20.77 15.15
CA THR A 76 -0.56 -20.66 14.85
C THR A 76 -0.12 -21.32 13.55
N SER A 77 -0.98 -22.16 12.94
CA SER A 77 -0.74 -22.82 11.66
C SER A 77 -1.42 -22.13 10.47
N LEU A 78 -2.25 -21.12 10.74
CA LEU A 78 -2.93 -20.32 9.72
C LEU A 78 -1.94 -19.37 9.04
N SER A 79 -2.25 -18.97 7.81
CA SER A 79 -1.52 -17.89 7.15
C SER A 79 -1.77 -16.55 7.87
N PRO A 80 -0.89 -15.55 7.71
CA PRO A 80 -1.09 -14.23 8.32
C PRO A 80 -2.43 -13.59 7.97
N GLU A 81 -2.94 -13.81 6.75
CA GLU A 81 -4.23 -13.29 6.29
C GLU A 81 -5.39 -13.90 7.08
N TRP A 82 -5.37 -15.22 7.31
CA TRP A 82 -6.37 -15.90 8.13
C TRP A 82 -6.28 -15.52 9.61
N GLN A 83 -5.06 -15.38 10.15
CA GLN A 83 -4.86 -14.91 11.52
C GLN A 83 -5.44 -13.52 11.71
N LYS A 84 -5.09 -12.58 10.82
CA LYS A 84 -5.60 -11.22 10.83
C LYS A 84 -7.12 -11.18 10.69
N TRP A 85 -7.68 -11.90 9.72
CA TRP A 85 -9.13 -11.95 9.54
C TRP A 85 -9.85 -12.50 10.78
N ALA A 86 -9.33 -13.57 11.38
CA ALA A 86 -9.93 -14.16 12.58
C ALA A 86 -9.87 -13.21 13.78
N GLU A 87 -8.78 -12.44 13.94
CA GLU A 87 -8.67 -11.42 14.99
C GLU A 87 -9.60 -10.22 14.74
N ASP A 88 -9.62 -9.69 13.52
CA ASP A 88 -10.48 -8.56 13.13
C ASP A 88 -12.00 -8.89 13.27
N ASN A 89 -12.37 -10.17 13.28
CA ASN A 89 -13.77 -10.63 13.34
C ASN A 89 -14.12 -11.45 14.60
N ASP A 90 -13.19 -11.58 15.56
CA ASP A 90 -13.34 -12.44 16.75
C ASP A 90 -13.88 -13.84 16.41
N ALA A 91 -13.34 -14.44 15.35
CA ALA A 91 -13.89 -15.65 14.72
C ALA A 91 -13.15 -16.94 15.10
N TYR A 92 -12.36 -16.92 16.18
CA TYR A 92 -11.61 -18.06 16.68
C TYR A 92 -12.18 -18.57 18.01
N ASP A 93 -11.99 -19.86 18.28
CA ASP A 93 -12.35 -20.50 19.54
C ASP A 93 -11.11 -20.70 20.42
N GLY A 94 -11.29 -20.68 21.74
CA GLY A 94 -10.22 -20.93 22.72
C GLY A 94 -9.37 -19.70 23.07
N VAL A 95 -8.34 -19.92 23.90
CA VAL A 95 -7.48 -18.85 24.44
C VAL A 95 -5.99 -19.17 24.32
N GLY A 96 -5.17 -18.13 24.22
CA GLY A 96 -3.71 -18.24 24.15
C GLY A 96 -3.25 -19.10 22.96
N ASN A 97 -2.46 -20.13 23.25
CA ASN A 97 -1.91 -21.03 22.23
C ASN A 97 -2.90 -22.10 21.74
N ASN A 98 -4.07 -22.24 22.40
CA ASN A 98 -5.10 -23.20 22.02
C ASN A 98 -6.15 -22.60 21.09
N ARG A 99 -5.91 -21.39 20.55
CA ARG A 99 -6.81 -20.77 19.59
C ARG A 99 -6.96 -21.62 18.33
N THR A 100 -8.18 -21.82 17.86
CA THR A 100 -8.51 -22.51 16.60
C THR A 100 -9.46 -21.68 15.75
N LEU A 101 -9.40 -21.87 14.43
CA LEU A 101 -10.35 -21.30 13.48
C LEU A 101 -11.03 -22.45 12.73
N LEU A 102 -12.37 -22.43 12.69
CA LEU A 102 -13.14 -23.41 11.94
C LEU A 102 -13.14 -23.04 10.45
N LEU A 103 -12.47 -23.86 9.64
CA LEU A 103 -12.44 -23.78 8.18
C LEU A 103 -13.10 -25.02 7.57
N SER A 104 -13.75 -24.86 6.44
CA SER A 104 -14.52 -25.90 5.77
C SER A 104 -13.94 -26.26 4.41
N ASP A 105 -14.13 -27.51 4.02
CA ASP A 105 -13.98 -27.98 2.65
C ASP A 105 -15.37 -28.20 2.04
N ILE A 106 -15.68 -27.49 0.95
CA ILE A 106 -16.96 -27.57 0.25
C ILE A 106 -16.79 -28.48 -0.96
N ILE A 107 -17.54 -29.58 -1.00
CA ILE A 107 -17.54 -30.52 -2.12
C ILE A 107 -18.65 -30.16 -3.08
N THR A 108 -18.31 -29.87 -4.33
CA THR A 108 -19.27 -29.50 -5.38
C THR A 108 -19.33 -30.55 -6.50
N ASN A 109 -20.19 -30.34 -7.49
CA ASN A 109 -20.18 -31.11 -8.73
C ASN A 109 -18.91 -30.91 -9.57
N LYS A 110 -18.21 -29.78 -9.41
CA LYS A 110 -17.04 -29.38 -10.21
C LYS A 110 -15.70 -29.65 -9.53
N GLY A 111 -15.71 -30.02 -8.25
CA GLY A 111 -14.50 -30.24 -7.46
C GLY A 111 -14.67 -29.81 -6.00
N ALA A 112 -13.60 -29.94 -5.22
CA ALA A 112 -13.53 -29.50 -3.84
C ALA A 112 -12.97 -28.07 -3.76
N ILE A 113 -13.58 -27.24 -2.92
CA ILE A 113 -13.11 -25.91 -2.54
C ILE A 113 -12.61 -26.04 -1.10
N ASN A 114 -11.30 -25.95 -0.90
CA ASN A 114 -10.69 -26.33 0.38
C ASN A 114 -10.34 -25.11 1.23
N ARG A 115 -10.37 -25.29 2.55
CA ARG A 115 -9.90 -24.31 3.56
C ARG A 115 -10.53 -22.93 3.40
N VAL A 116 -11.85 -22.89 3.28
CA VAL A 116 -12.65 -21.66 3.24
C VAL A 116 -13.39 -21.45 4.55
N ARG A 117 -13.86 -20.23 4.82
CA ARG A 117 -14.75 -19.97 5.95
C ARG A 117 -16.18 -19.85 5.45
N VAL A 118 -17.06 -20.77 5.82
CA VAL A 118 -18.50 -20.62 5.54
C VAL A 118 -19.06 -19.51 6.42
N LEU A 119 -19.65 -18.51 5.77
CA LEU A 119 -20.25 -17.33 6.41
C LEU A 119 -21.76 -17.49 6.58
N GLU A 120 -22.42 -18.07 5.59
CA GLU A 120 -23.87 -18.29 5.57
C GLU A 120 -24.18 -19.64 4.91
N LYS A 121 -25.18 -20.35 5.42
CA LYS A 121 -25.65 -21.63 4.86
C LYS A 121 -27.18 -21.70 4.90
N GLY A 122 -27.78 -22.21 3.83
CA GLY A 122 -29.24 -22.35 3.68
C GLY A 122 -29.61 -22.58 2.22
N ALA A 123 -30.46 -21.72 1.66
CA ALA A 123 -30.78 -21.74 0.21
C ALA A 123 -29.54 -21.51 -0.67
N LYS A 124 -28.55 -20.83 -0.13
CA LYS A 124 -27.25 -20.53 -0.71
C LYS A 124 -26.16 -20.75 0.35
N VAL A 125 -24.94 -20.98 -0.11
CA VAL A 125 -23.75 -21.06 0.73
C VAL A 125 -22.85 -19.88 0.38
N ARG A 126 -22.62 -18.99 1.34
CA ARG A 126 -21.68 -17.88 1.21
C ARG A 126 -20.41 -18.25 1.93
N TYR A 127 -19.26 -18.17 1.26
CA TYR A 127 -17.98 -18.53 1.86
C TYR A 127 -16.88 -17.52 1.53
N LEU A 128 -15.93 -17.37 2.44
CA LEU A 128 -14.73 -16.56 2.32
C LEU A 128 -13.53 -17.44 1.95
N GLU A 129 -12.80 -17.02 0.94
CA GLU A 129 -11.50 -17.53 0.52
C GLU A 129 -10.45 -16.43 0.71
N LEU A 130 -9.36 -16.75 1.42
CA LEU A 130 -8.18 -15.86 1.57
C LEU A 130 -6.93 -16.45 0.89
N SER A 131 -7.07 -17.60 0.23
CA SER A 131 -6.02 -18.18 -0.60
C SER A 131 -6.05 -17.53 -1.99
N PRO A 132 -4.89 -17.22 -2.60
CA PRO A 132 -4.88 -16.69 -3.96
C PRO A 132 -5.50 -17.66 -4.97
N ASN A 133 -6.34 -17.14 -5.86
CA ASN A 133 -7.04 -17.93 -6.88
C ASN A 133 -7.27 -17.10 -8.15
N THR A 134 -7.75 -17.74 -9.22
CA THR A 134 -8.06 -17.08 -10.49
C THR A 134 -9.47 -17.41 -10.98
N TYR A 135 -10.20 -16.39 -11.38
CA TYR A 135 -11.56 -16.49 -11.90
C TYR A 135 -11.58 -16.03 -13.34
N SER A 136 -12.06 -16.90 -14.25
CA SER A 136 -12.34 -16.49 -15.64
C SER A 136 -13.77 -15.96 -15.71
N LEU A 137 -13.91 -14.70 -16.06
CA LEU A 137 -15.17 -13.96 -15.98
C LEU A 137 -15.52 -13.34 -17.32
N SER A 138 -16.82 -13.06 -17.47
CA SER A 138 -17.36 -12.28 -18.57
C SER A 138 -17.82 -10.92 -18.04
N TRP A 139 -17.71 -9.89 -18.86
CA TRP A 139 -18.01 -8.52 -18.47
C TRP A 139 -19.48 -8.31 -18.11
N ASP A 140 -20.39 -9.04 -18.75
CA ASP A 140 -21.83 -8.98 -18.47
C ASP A 140 -22.21 -9.55 -17.09
N THR A 141 -21.30 -10.28 -16.43
CA THR A 141 -21.50 -10.79 -15.06
C THR A 141 -21.16 -9.77 -13.98
N ILE A 142 -20.41 -8.72 -14.32
CA ILE A 142 -20.01 -7.70 -13.37
C ILE A 142 -21.19 -6.77 -13.11
N GLU A 143 -21.43 -6.48 -11.83
CA GLU A 143 -22.33 -5.43 -11.38
C GLU A 143 -21.57 -4.11 -11.21
N VAL A 144 -20.45 -4.15 -10.48
CA VAL A 144 -19.65 -2.95 -10.18
C VAL A 144 -18.19 -3.33 -9.87
N VAL A 145 -17.26 -2.44 -10.21
CA VAL A 145 -15.85 -2.51 -9.82
C VAL A 145 -15.57 -1.36 -8.86
N ARG A 146 -14.94 -1.65 -7.72
CA ARG A 146 -14.59 -0.67 -6.68
C ARG A 146 -13.10 -0.70 -6.38
N ALA A 147 -12.58 0.43 -5.94
CA ALA A 147 -11.26 0.54 -5.35
C ALA A 147 -11.36 1.13 -3.94
N GLU A 148 -10.55 0.59 -3.04
CA GLU A 148 -10.45 1.12 -1.69
C GLU A 148 -9.87 2.52 -1.69
N LYS A 149 -10.39 3.38 -0.80
CA LYS A 149 -9.84 4.71 -0.61
C LYS A 149 -8.38 4.62 -0.17
N ARG A 150 -7.51 5.42 -0.81
CA ARG A 150 -6.10 5.46 -0.47
C ARG A 150 -5.96 5.90 1.00
N PRO A 151 -5.20 5.18 1.83
CA PRO A 151 -4.93 5.63 3.19
C PRO A 151 -4.35 7.04 3.19
N LYS A 152 -4.80 7.89 4.11
CA LYS A 152 -4.37 9.30 4.19
C LYS A 152 -2.85 9.47 4.32
N LEU A 153 -2.21 8.54 5.04
CA LEU A 153 -0.77 8.54 5.24
C LEU A 153 0.00 7.87 4.08
N LEU A 154 -0.65 7.24 3.11
CA LEU A 154 0.05 6.68 1.95
C LEU A 154 0.33 7.81 0.94
N LEU A 155 1.59 8.24 0.91
CA LEU A 155 2.06 9.34 0.05
C LEU A 155 2.37 8.90 -1.37
N SER A 156 2.31 7.59 -1.66
CA SER A 156 2.49 7.03 -2.99
C SER A 156 1.16 6.65 -3.61
N GLY A 157 1.08 6.76 -4.93
CA GLY A 157 -0.03 6.23 -5.68
C GLY A 157 -0.28 6.96 -6.98
N ILE A 158 -1.29 6.48 -7.70
CA ILE A 158 -1.67 7.00 -9.01
C ILE A 158 -3.05 7.63 -8.91
N ASN A 159 -3.16 8.88 -9.32
CA ASN A 159 -4.42 9.54 -9.59
C ASN A 159 -4.71 9.52 -11.09
N ARG A 160 -5.97 9.81 -11.44
CA ARG A 160 -6.45 9.83 -12.82
C ARG A 160 -7.00 11.19 -13.18
N ARG A 161 -6.86 11.54 -14.45
CA ARG A 161 -7.52 12.67 -15.08
C ARG A 161 -8.25 12.17 -16.32
N TYR A 162 -9.56 12.34 -16.34
CA TYR A 162 -10.40 12.04 -17.50
C TYR A 162 -10.81 13.33 -18.21
N LYS A 163 -10.76 13.31 -19.54
CA LYS A 163 -11.35 14.35 -20.38
C LYS A 163 -12.54 13.78 -21.12
N LEU A 164 -13.67 14.44 -21.03
CA LEU A 164 -14.90 14.05 -21.71
C LEU A 164 -15.02 14.69 -23.10
N ALA A 165 -15.93 14.16 -23.92
CA ALA A 165 -16.28 14.71 -25.23
C ALA A 165 -16.82 16.16 -25.13
N SER A 166 -17.44 16.52 -24.01
CA SER A 166 -17.85 17.89 -23.71
C SER A 166 -16.67 18.85 -23.48
N GLY A 167 -15.46 18.33 -23.32
CA GLY A 167 -14.26 19.08 -22.92
C GLY A 167 -14.10 19.22 -21.41
N MET A 168 -15.06 18.77 -20.60
CA MET A 168 -14.93 18.75 -19.13
C MET A 168 -13.82 17.79 -18.68
N GLU A 169 -13.14 18.14 -17.59
CA GLU A 169 -12.07 17.34 -17.01
C GLU A 169 -12.35 17.02 -15.53
N TYR A 170 -12.14 15.75 -15.18
CA TYR A 170 -12.29 15.23 -13.83
C TYR A 170 -10.97 14.64 -13.37
N GLU A 171 -10.54 14.98 -12.15
CA GLU A 171 -9.28 14.52 -11.59
C GLU A 171 -9.47 14.01 -10.16
N GLY A 172 -8.84 12.88 -9.84
CA GLY A 172 -8.89 12.32 -8.49
C GLY A 172 -8.42 10.87 -8.40
N GLN A 173 -8.66 10.27 -7.23
CA GLN A 173 -8.47 8.84 -7.01
C GLN A 173 -9.65 8.08 -7.63
N TYR A 174 -9.38 6.98 -8.34
CA TYR A 174 -10.44 6.07 -8.78
C TYR A 174 -11.19 5.45 -7.59
N VAL A 175 -12.52 5.41 -7.68
CA VAL A 175 -13.41 4.89 -6.63
C VAL A 175 -14.22 3.72 -7.11
N GLU A 176 -14.96 3.92 -8.20
CA GLU A 176 -15.99 2.97 -8.63
C GLU A 176 -16.24 3.09 -10.13
N GLU A 177 -16.68 1.99 -10.73
CA GLU A 177 -17.23 1.93 -12.06
C GLU A 177 -18.35 0.90 -12.16
N VAL A 178 -19.44 1.32 -12.82
CA VAL A 178 -20.45 0.41 -13.36
C VAL A 178 -20.13 0.21 -14.84
N PRO A 179 -19.73 -1.01 -15.26
CA PRO A 179 -19.25 -1.27 -16.62
C PRO A 179 -20.19 -0.75 -17.72
N GLY A 180 -19.66 0.15 -18.56
CA GLY A 180 -20.41 0.74 -19.68
C GLY A 180 -21.44 1.82 -19.30
N GLU A 181 -21.59 2.14 -18.02
CA GLU A 181 -22.53 3.15 -17.53
C GLU A 181 -21.79 4.36 -16.98
N THR A 182 -21.19 4.24 -15.79
CA THR A 182 -20.61 5.37 -15.06
C THR A 182 -19.27 5.06 -14.43
N MET A 183 -18.46 6.10 -14.26
CA MET A 183 -17.20 6.08 -13.50
C MET A 183 -17.17 7.17 -12.44
N SER A 184 -16.46 6.89 -11.35
CA SER A 184 -16.36 7.78 -10.20
C SER A 184 -14.92 8.08 -9.78
N LEU A 185 -14.64 9.35 -9.50
CA LEU A 185 -13.37 9.84 -8.95
C LEU A 185 -13.57 10.59 -7.62
N LEU A 186 -12.77 10.28 -6.61
CA LEU A 186 -12.66 11.03 -5.37
C LEU A 186 -11.66 12.17 -5.54
N ARG A 187 -12.13 13.41 -5.46
CA ARG A 187 -11.29 14.61 -5.46
C ARG A 187 -10.63 14.83 -4.09
N ASP A 188 -9.56 15.62 -4.07
CA ASP A 188 -8.82 15.97 -2.84
C ASP A 188 -9.68 16.73 -1.82
N ASN A 189 -10.72 17.44 -2.27
CA ASN A 189 -11.69 18.12 -1.39
C ASN A 189 -12.74 17.17 -0.78
N GLY A 190 -12.67 15.87 -1.08
CA GLY A 190 -13.58 14.84 -0.57
C GLY A 190 -14.85 14.62 -1.39
N VAL A 191 -15.07 15.38 -2.47
CA VAL A 191 -16.22 15.20 -3.37
C VAL A 191 -15.98 14.01 -4.30
N ILE A 192 -17.01 13.18 -4.50
CA ILE A 192 -17.03 12.13 -5.52
C ILE A 192 -17.71 12.69 -6.76
N GLU A 193 -16.98 12.71 -7.87
CA GLU A 193 -17.48 13.07 -9.19
C GLU A 193 -17.88 11.82 -9.94
N VAL A 194 -19.07 11.83 -10.54
CA VAL A 194 -19.62 10.70 -11.31
C VAL A 194 -19.93 11.17 -12.71
N PHE A 195 -19.48 10.44 -13.73
CA PHE A 195 -19.68 10.78 -15.14
C PHE A 195 -19.84 9.54 -16.01
N ASN A 196 -20.41 9.71 -17.20
CA ASN A 196 -20.70 8.63 -18.13
C ASN A 196 -19.40 8.07 -18.74
N THR A 197 -19.25 6.74 -18.73
CA THR A 197 -18.07 6.07 -19.29
C THR A 197 -17.96 6.30 -20.79
N GLU A 198 -19.08 6.33 -21.52
CA GLU A 198 -19.11 6.52 -22.97
C GLU A 198 -18.65 7.91 -23.43
N GLU A 199 -18.61 8.90 -22.54
CA GLU A 199 -18.18 10.25 -22.86
C GLU A 199 -16.66 10.43 -22.74
N VAL A 200 -15.94 9.45 -22.22
CA VAL A 200 -14.50 9.56 -21.96
C VAL A 200 -13.71 9.51 -23.27
N MET A 201 -12.99 10.60 -23.55
CA MET A 201 -12.12 10.75 -24.72
C MET A 201 -10.64 10.56 -24.36
N LYS A 202 -10.27 10.73 -23.09
CA LYS A 202 -8.90 10.57 -22.62
C LYS A 202 -8.85 10.08 -21.18
N ASP A 203 -8.00 9.09 -20.90
CA ASP A 203 -7.56 8.65 -19.56
C ASP A 203 -6.10 9.03 -19.40
N ASN A 204 -5.75 9.85 -18.41
CA ASN A 204 -4.37 10.11 -18.03
C ASN A 204 -4.14 9.71 -16.58
N ARG A 205 -2.97 9.13 -16.30
CA ARG A 205 -2.56 8.66 -14.99
C ARG A 205 -1.26 9.30 -14.61
N PHE A 206 -1.23 9.79 -13.38
CA PHE A 206 -0.10 10.52 -12.90
C PHE A 206 0.19 10.18 -11.45
N LYS A 207 1.48 10.23 -11.14
CA LYS A 207 2.00 10.06 -9.80
C LYS A 207 1.52 11.17 -8.87
N ILE A 208 1.23 10.82 -7.63
CA ILE A 208 0.95 11.81 -6.58
C ILE A 208 2.23 12.28 -5.89
N ASN A 209 3.23 11.40 -5.73
CA ASN A 209 4.53 11.79 -5.16
C ASN A 209 5.47 12.24 -6.28
N PRO A 210 5.86 13.52 -6.35
CA PRO A 210 6.76 14.01 -7.40
C PRO A 210 8.17 13.40 -7.30
N ASN A 211 8.60 13.00 -6.11
CA ASN A 211 9.94 12.47 -5.82
C ASN A 211 10.10 10.98 -6.16
N GLN A 212 9.02 10.31 -6.58
CA GLN A 212 9.07 8.93 -7.04
C GLN A 212 8.77 8.86 -8.53
N THR A 213 9.26 7.81 -9.18
CA THR A 213 8.84 7.50 -10.55
C THR A 213 7.39 7.03 -10.59
N LEU A 214 6.79 6.98 -11.79
CA LEU A 214 5.47 6.37 -11.96
C LEU A 214 5.52 4.87 -11.63
N LEU A 215 6.60 4.21 -12.05
CA LEU A 215 6.86 2.80 -11.77
C LEU A 215 6.94 2.52 -10.26
N GLU A 216 7.62 3.36 -9.48
CA GLU A 216 7.72 3.17 -8.02
C GLU A 216 6.40 3.34 -7.27
N GLN A 217 5.39 3.97 -7.89
CA GLN A 217 4.06 4.19 -7.32
C GLN A 217 2.99 3.26 -7.88
N SER A 218 3.31 2.43 -8.85
CA SER A 218 2.41 1.42 -9.40
C SER A 218 2.74 0.06 -8.79
N ASP A 219 1.80 -0.54 -8.07
CA ASP A 219 1.94 -1.87 -7.48
C ASP A 219 2.00 -3.03 -8.50
N LEU A 220 1.39 -2.81 -9.66
CA LEU A 220 1.27 -3.72 -10.78
C LEU A 220 1.92 -3.07 -11.98
N ILE A 221 2.43 -3.90 -12.86
CA ILE A 221 2.99 -3.48 -14.14
C ILE A 221 2.18 -4.08 -15.28
N ASP A 222 2.03 -3.32 -16.35
CA ASP A 222 1.31 -3.71 -17.55
C ASP A 222 2.21 -4.45 -18.51
N ILE A 223 1.63 -5.46 -19.17
CA ILE A 223 2.23 -6.14 -20.30
C ILE A 223 1.21 -6.12 -21.44
N VAL A 224 1.55 -5.41 -22.51
CA VAL A 224 0.71 -5.27 -23.71
C VAL A 224 1.23 -6.20 -24.80
N GLN A 225 0.39 -7.13 -25.24
CA GLN A 225 0.69 -8.07 -26.32
C GLN A 225 0.09 -7.55 -27.64
N MET A 226 0.91 -7.52 -28.68
CA MET A 226 0.56 -6.99 -29.99
C MET A 226 0.27 -8.11 -31.01
N LYS A 227 -0.51 -7.82 -32.06
CA LYS A 227 -0.83 -8.75 -33.16
C LYS A 227 0.40 -9.30 -33.88
N ASN A 228 1.48 -8.51 -33.96
CA ASN A 228 2.74 -8.92 -34.58
C ASN A 228 3.60 -9.84 -33.67
N GLY A 229 3.10 -10.19 -32.47
CA GLY A 229 3.80 -11.02 -31.49
C GLY A 229 4.76 -10.28 -30.57
N SER A 230 4.93 -8.95 -30.71
CA SER A 230 5.72 -8.16 -29.77
C SER A 230 4.98 -7.96 -28.45
N SER A 231 5.76 -7.77 -27.38
CA SER A 231 5.25 -7.53 -26.02
C SER A 231 5.95 -6.34 -25.41
N HIS A 232 5.18 -5.45 -24.78
CA HIS A 232 5.70 -4.23 -24.15
C HIS A 232 5.33 -4.20 -22.68
N ARG A 233 6.34 -4.12 -21.80
CA ARG A 233 6.20 -4.13 -20.35
C ARG A 233 6.50 -2.74 -19.77
N GLY A 234 5.62 -2.23 -18.92
CA GLY A 234 5.71 -0.88 -18.38
C GLY A 234 4.45 -0.43 -17.67
N VAL A 235 4.29 0.86 -17.43
CA VAL A 235 3.06 1.43 -16.86
C VAL A 235 2.31 2.19 -17.95
N ILE A 236 1.10 1.76 -18.28
CA ILE A 236 0.22 2.52 -19.17
C ILE A 236 -0.26 3.75 -18.42
N PHE A 237 0.11 4.93 -18.92
CA PHE A 237 -0.18 6.20 -18.25
C PHE A 237 -1.12 7.11 -19.03
N GLU A 238 -1.39 6.80 -20.30
CA GLU A 238 -2.34 7.55 -21.09
C GLU A 238 -3.09 6.64 -22.06
N ARG A 239 -4.39 6.91 -22.28
CA ARG A 239 -5.19 6.39 -23.38
C ARG A 239 -5.94 7.53 -24.03
N ASN A 240 -5.95 7.56 -25.35
CA ASN A 240 -6.70 8.52 -26.15
C ASN A 240 -7.66 7.77 -27.06
N TYR A 241 -8.91 8.22 -27.04
CA TYR A 241 -9.99 7.72 -27.86
C TYR A 241 -10.36 8.81 -28.85
N SER A 242 -10.45 8.46 -30.12
CA SER A 242 -10.83 9.37 -31.19
C SER A 242 -12.36 9.52 -31.25
N GLU A 243 -12.83 10.63 -31.80
CA GLU A 243 -14.26 10.81 -32.08
C GLU A 243 -14.74 9.88 -33.21
N SER A 244 -13.79 9.36 -34.01
CA SER A 244 -14.06 8.49 -35.14
C SER A 244 -14.67 7.16 -34.69
N ASP A 245 -15.41 6.50 -35.58
CA ASP A 245 -15.92 5.15 -35.34
C ASP A 245 -14.82 4.08 -35.45
N GLU A 246 -13.61 4.46 -35.85
CA GLU A 246 -12.49 3.55 -36.11
C GLU A 246 -11.46 3.59 -34.97
N ILE A 247 -11.26 2.44 -34.32
CA ILE A 247 -10.23 2.25 -33.27
C ILE A 247 -8.79 2.45 -33.79
N THR A 248 -8.61 2.57 -35.10
CA THR A 248 -7.30 2.79 -35.76
C THR A 248 -6.66 4.12 -35.38
N ASN A 249 -7.44 5.09 -34.90
CA ASN A 249 -6.94 6.38 -34.41
C ASN A 249 -6.73 6.41 -32.90
N ASP A 250 -7.09 5.34 -32.20
CA ASP A 250 -7.00 5.26 -30.74
C ASP A 250 -5.64 4.67 -30.35
N TYR A 251 -5.02 5.25 -29.34
CA TYR A 251 -3.70 4.81 -28.88
C TYR A 251 -3.56 4.92 -27.37
N LEU A 252 -2.60 4.18 -26.84
CA LEU A 252 -2.14 4.30 -25.47
C LEU A 252 -0.66 4.67 -25.42
N LEU A 253 -0.26 5.33 -24.35
CA LEU A 253 1.14 5.58 -24.01
C LEU A 253 1.54 4.70 -22.82
N ILE A 254 2.65 3.98 -22.98
CA ILE A 254 3.25 3.15 -21.95
C ILE A 254 4.66 3.67 -21.63
N GLN A 255 4.95 3.85 -20.34
CA GLN A 255 6.31 4.10 -19.85
C GLN A 255 6.98 2.76 -19.54
N LEU A 256 8.00 2.42 -20.32
CA LEU A 256 8.78 1.19 -20.17
C LEU A 256 9.68 1.23 -18.93
N ASP A 257 10.20 0.07 -18.53
CA ASP A 257 11.10 -0.07 -17.36
C ASP A 257 12.32 0.86 -17.38
N ASN A 258 12.82 1.21 -18.57
CA ASN A 258 13.95 2.12 -18.75
C ASN A 258 13.56 3.61 -18.75
N GLY A 259 12.29 3.94 -18.47
CA GLY A 259 11.74 5.29 -18.45
C GLY A 259 11.29 5.83 -19.81
N THR A 260 11.56 5.12 -20.91
CA THR A 260 11.17 5.54 -22.27
C THR A 260 9.65 5.42 -22.44
N THR A 261 9.05 6.35 -23.17
CA THR A 261 7.63 6.28 -23.53
C THR A 261 7.45 5.68 -24.92
N MET A 262 6.48 4.79 -25.07
CA MET A 262 6.08 4.20 -26.35
C MET A 262 4.58 4.43 -26.58
N SER A 263 4.22 4.74 -27.83
CA SER A 263 2.83 4.83 -28.28
C SER A 263 2.43 3.53 -28.96
N LEU A 264 1.31 2.94 -28.54
CA LEU A 264 0.77 1.69 -29.08
C LEU A 264 -0.64 1.92 -29.59
N ASN A 265 -0.92 1.51 -30.83
CA ASN A 265 -2.25 1.59 -31.41
C ASN A 265 -3.16 0.54 -30.78
N LEU A 266 -4.36 0.94 -30.34
CA LEU A 266 -5.31 0.02 -29.71
C LEU A 266 -5.78 -1.08 -30.66
N ALA A 267 -5.88 -0.78 -31.96
CA ALA A 267 -6.27 -1.74 -32.99
C ALA A 267 -5.30 -2.93 -33.10
N ASP A 268 -4.05 -2.76 -32.67
CA ASP A 268 -3.00 -3.78 -32.78
C ASP A 268 -2.80 -4.59 -31.50
N ILE A 269 -3.54 -4.28 -30.43
CA ILE A 269 -3.43 -4.97 -29.14
C ILE A 269 -4.36 -6.18 -29.12
N VAL A 270 -3.81 -7.34 -28.76
CA VAL A 270 -4.58 -8.59 -28.63
C VAL A 270 -4.86 -8.98 -27.18
N GLU A 271 -4.00 -8.53 -26.26
CA GLU A 271 -4.11 -8.93 -24.86
C GLU A 271 -3.39 -7.95 -23.94
N TYR A 272 -3.99 -7.69 -22.79
CA TYR A 272 -3.37 -7.00 -21.67
C TYR A 272 -3.11 -8.01 -20.56
N ARG A 273 -1.97 -7.90 -19.89
CA ARG A 273 -1.69 -8.64 -18.66
C ARG A 273 -1.17 -7.71 -17.58
N LYS A 274 -1.29 -8.19 -16.34
CA LYS A 274 -0.71 -7.57 -15.17
C LYS A 274 0.04 -8.58 -14.32
N GLU A 275 1.11 -8.09 -13.73
CA GLU A 275 1.88 -8.80 -12.71
C GLU A 275 2.30 -7.82 -11.61
N LYS A 276 2.67 -8.36 -10.45
CA LYS A 276 3.23 -7.57 -9.35
C LYS A 276 4.49 -6.85 -9.81
N ASN A 277 4.57 -5.56 -9.51
CA ASN A 277 5.71 -4.74 -9.85
C ASN A 277 6.80 -4.83 -8.77
N PRO A 278 7.98 -5.41 -9.06
CA PRO A 278 9.08 -5.49 -8.10
C PRO A 278 9.67 -4.12 -7.74
N SER A 279 9.42 -3.09 -8.56
CA SER A 279 9.88 -1.73 -8.32
C SER A 279 8.91 -0.90 -7.49
N TYR A 280 7.74 -1.44 -7.11
CA TYR A 280 6.79 -0.74 -6.24
C TYR A 280 7.42 -0.47 -4.87
N LYS A 281 7.45 0.80 -4.48
CA LYS A 281 8.06 1.27 -3.23
C LYS A 281 7.14 2.29 -2.58
N PRO A 282 6.04 1.86 -1.94
CA PRO A 282 5.13 2.80 -1.28
C PRO A 282 5.87 3.56 -0.18
N VAL A 283 5.68 4.88 -0.16
CA VAL A 283 6.11 5.79 0.88
C VAL A 283 4.90 6.12 1.71
N THR A 284 4.96 5.76 2.99
CA THR A 284 3.95 6.13 3.96
C THR A 284 4.50 7.20 4.88
N ASP A 285 3.66 8.13 5.25
CA ASP A 285 3.89 9.07 6.33
C ASP A 285 3.59 8.43 7.69
N ILE A 286 3.78 9.20 8.76
CA ILE A 286 3.40 8.85 10.12
C ILE A 286 2.58 9.99 10.73
N GLU A 287 1.64 9.67 11.60
CA GLU A 287 0.93 10.66 12.40
C GLU A 287 1.65 10.81 13.74
N LEU A 288 2.01 12.04 14.11
CA LEU A 288 2.70 12.38 15.35
C LEU A 288 1.95 13.52 16.04
N ALA A 289 1.57 13.32 17.29
CA ALA A 289 0.98 14.37 18.11
C ALA A 289 2.05 15.39 18.56
N ASP A 290 1.60 16.52 19.12
CA ASP A 290 2.49 17.52 19.68
C ASP A 290 3.36 16.93 20.80
N GLY A 291 4.68 17.06 20.65
CA GLY A 291 5.65 16.49 21.60
C GLY A 291 6.00 15.03 21.34
N GLU A 292 5.49 14.41 20.27
CA GLU A 292 5.93 13.09 19.84
C GLU A 292 7.01 13.15 18.75
N ALA A 293 7.79 12.07 18.68
CA ALA A 293 8.69 11.77 17.58
C ALA A 293 8.76 10.26 17.40
N SER A 294 9.23 9.80 16.23
CA SER A 294 9.38 8.38 15.92
C SER A 294 10.83 8.04 15.68
N ILE A 295 11.25 6.86 16.15
CA ILE A 295 12.52 6.24 15.79
C ILE A 295 12.24 4.88 15.16
N ASN A 296 12.63 4.71 13.90
CA ASN A 296 12.34 3.52 13.09
C ASN A 296 10.86 3.10 13.19
N ARG A 297 9.94 4.07 13.07
CA ARG A 297 8.48 3.87 13.18
C ARG A 297 7.97 3.43 14.56
N ASN A 298 8.79 3.56 15.60
CA ASN A 298 8.35 3.43 16.99
C ASN A 298 8.13 4.83 17.56
N ILE A 299 6.89 5.16 17.92
CA ILE A 299 6.52 6.46 18.47
C ILE A 299 6.99 6.54 19.93
N GLY A 300 7.57 7.68 20.28
CA GLY A 300 7.97 8.04 21.64
C GLY A 300 7.75 9.53 21.90
N THR A 301 8.06 9.96 23.12
CA THR A 301 7.83 11.32 23.56
C THR A 301 9.14 12.10 23.60
N LEU A 302 9.09 13.36 23.17
CA LEU A 302 10.15 14.33 23.37
C LEU A 302 10.18 14.78 24.83
N ILE A 303 11.27 14.47 25.52
CA ILE A 303 11.50 14.90 26.89
C ILE A 303 12.42 16.12 26.93
N SER A 304 12.22 16.97 27.93
CA SER A 304 13.11 18.10 28.18
C SER A 304 14.39 17.63 28.86
N THR A 305 15.52 18.17 28.44
CA THR A 305 16.82 17.90 29.07
C THR A 305 17.13 18.94 30.14
N LYS A 306 18.02 18.60 31.09
CA LYS A 306 18.49 19.53 32.13
C LYS A 306 20.00 19.50 32.20
N GLU A 307 20.66 20.65 32.31
CA GLU A 307 22.09 20.70 32.54
C GLU A 307 22.41 20.54 34.04
N ILE A 308 23.21 19.54 34.39
CA ILE A 308 23.69 19.30 35.74
C ILE A 308 25.19 19.08 35.68
N SER A 309 25.97 20.01 36.25
CA SER A 309 27.44 19.93 36.31
C SER A 309 28.11 19.72 34.95
N GLY A 310 27.64 20.42 33.90
CA GLY A 310 28.17 20.34 32.54
C GLY A 310 27.73 19.09 31.74
N ILE A 311 26.76 18.32 32.27
CA ILE A 311 26.16 17.17 31.60
C ILE A 311 24.71 17.54 31.25
N VAL A 312 24.35 17.40 29.98
CA VAL A 312 22.96 17.45 29.53
C VAL A 312 22.31 16.13 29.91
N THR A 313 21.55 16.15 31.00
CA THR A 313 20.91 14.99 31.61
C THR A 313 19.55 14.70 31.00
N VAL A 314 19.24 13.41 30.89
CA VAL A 314 18.00 12.87 30.33
C VAL A 314 17.34 11.94 31.35
N ASP A 315 16.01 11.94 31.37
CA ASP A 315 15.24 11.00 32.17
C ASP A 315 15.18 9.64 31.46
N ILE A 316 15.90 8.65 32.00
CA ILE A 316 15.98 7.34 31.37
C ILE A 316 14.68 6.53 31.54
N ASP A 317 13.83 6.89 32.50
CA ASP A 317 12.55 6.22 32.72
C ASP A 317 11.56 6.51 31.57
N SER A 318 11.84 7.55 30.77
CA SER A 318 11.08 7.84 29.55
C SER A 318 11.46 6.95 28.35
N LEU A 319 12.42 6.02 28.51
CA LEU A 319 12.86 5.14 27.43
C LEU A 319 11.80 4.08 27.14
N LYS A 320 11.06 4.28 26.05
CA LYS A 320 10.01 3.35 25.59
C LYS A 320 10.37 2.63 24.29
N ILE A 321 11.35 3.13 23.55
CA ILE A 321 11.72 2.59 22.24
C ILE A 321 12.92 1.66 22.40
N SER A 322 12.74 0.40 21.98
CA SER A 322 13.80 -0.61 21.93
C SER A 322 13.91 -1.18 20.52
N ILE A 323 15.10 -1.08 19.93
CA ILE A 323 15.42 -1.55 18.59
C ILE A 323 16.24 -2.84 18.71
N PRO A 324 15.87 -3.93 18.01
CA PRO A 324 16.61 -5.19 18.06
C PRO A 324 18.02 -5.10 17.47
N SER A 325 18.88 -6.01 17.92
CA SER A 325 20.33 -6.12 17.64
C SER A 325 20.70 -6.46 16.20
N SER A 326 19.73 -6.71 15.30
CA SER A 326 20.00 -6.83 13.87
C SER A 326 20.46 -5.46 13.37
N ILE A 327 21.77 -5.20 13.50
CA ILE A 327 22.39 -3.86 13.46
C ILE A 327 21.77 -3.05 12.33
N PRO A 328 20.88 -2.09 12.63
CA PRO A 328 20.42 -1.21 11.58
C PRO A 328 21.60 -0.30 11.25
N GLN A 329 22.10 -0.36 10.00
CA GLN A 329 23.20 0.51 9.56
C GLN A 329 22.78 2.00 9.55
N SER A 330 21.48 2.26 9.65
CA SER A 330 20.89 3.58 9.78
C SER A 330 19.83 3.67 10.87
N ILE A 331 19.67 4.86 11.44
CA ILE A 331 18.52 5.22 12.27
C ILE A 331 17.69 6.22 11.50
N SER A 332 16.41 5.90 11.35
CA SER A 332 15.40 6.78 10.79
C SER A 332 14.66 7.46 11.93
N ALA A 333 14.70 8.79 11.97
CA ALA A 333 13.99 9.57 12.98
C ALA A 333 12.98 10.49 12.30
N GLU A 334 11.78 10.60 12.85
CA GLU A 334 10.68 11.35 12.25
C GLU A 334 10.08 12.33 13.25
N PHE A 335 9.92 13.58 12.82
CA PHE A 335 9.48 14.68 13.67
C PHE A 335 8.47 15.57 12.94
N ASN A 336 7.48 16.07 13.68
CA ASN A 336 6.59 17.11 13.19
C ASN A 336 7.30 18.49 13.26
N MET A 337 8.12 18.79 12.25
CA MET A 337 8.84 20.06 12.12
C MET A 337 9.30 20.28 10.68
N ASP A 338 9.61 21.53 10.35
CA ASP A 338 10.16 21.90 9.04
C ASP A 338 11.59 21.37 8.81
N ASN A 339 11.97 21.29 7.52
CA ASN A 339 13.27 20.74 7.09
C ASN A 339 14.46 21.48 7.71
N SER A 340 14.38 22.81 7.82
CA SER A 340 15.50 23.65 8.30
C SER A 340 15.82 23.44 9.77
N LYS A 341 14.80 23.18 10.59
CA LYS A 341 14.95 22.79 12.00
C LYS A 341 15.42 21.35 12.11
N ALA A 342 14.85 20.44 11.31
CA ALA A 342 15.22 19.03 11.31
C ALA A 342 16.71 18.82 11.01
N GLN A 343 17.30 19.56 10.06
CA GLN A 343 18.73 19.44 9.74
C GLN A 343 19.68 19.69 10.92
N GLN A 344 19.22 20.38 11.97
CA GLN A 344 20.03 20.70 13.15
C GLN A 344 19.98 19.62 14.23
N LEU A 345 19.09 18.64 14.09
CA LEU A 345 18.92 17.56 15.04
C LEU A 345 20.13 16.63 15.04
N LYS A 346 20.59 16.28 16.24
CA LYS A 346 21.82 15.51 16.44
C LYS A 346 21.52 14.17 17.06
N LEU A 347 22.00 13.09 16.44
CA LEU A 347 22.03 11.80 17.09
C LEU A 347 23.24 11.72 18.02
N ILE A 348 23.00 11.43 19.30
CA ILE A 348 24.02 11.42 20.36
C ILE A 348 23.88 10.13 21.19
N ARG A 349 25.02 9.57 21.61
CA ARG A 349 25.04 8.42 22.53
C ARG A 349 24.87 8.90 23.98
N ILE A 350 23.92 8.32 24.69
CA ILE A 350 23.66 8.60 26.10
C ILE A 350 24.54 7.70 26.97
N ARG A 351 25.28 8.31 27.89
CA ARG A 351 26.22 7.63 28.79
C ARG A 351 25.78 7.79 30.24
N LYS A 352 26.22 6.85 31.08
CA LYS A 352 26.07 6.91 32.53
C LYS A 352 27.21 7.73 33.13
N TYR A 353 26.87 8.69 33.97
CA TYR A 353 27.79 9.53 34.74
C TYR A 353 27.48 9.40 36.23
N GLN A 354 28.48 9.67 37.07
CA GLN A 354 28.32 9.77 38.51
C GLN A 354 28.85 11.13 38.98
N ASP A 355 28.22 11.71 40.01
CA ASP A 355 28.79 12.90 40.63
C ASP A 355 30.14 12.60 41.28
N LYS A 356 30.91 13.67 41.58
CA LYS A 356 32.23 13.57 42.23
C LYS A 356 32.20 12.83 43.58
N LYS A 357 31.03 12.67 44.19
CA LYS A 357 30.84 11.98 45.48
C LYS A 357 30.28 10.55 45.31
N GLY A 358 30.04 10.10 44.08
CA GLY A 358 29.47 8.79 43.74
C GLY A 358 28.02 8.57 44.20
N LYS A 359 27.33 9.61 44.69
CA LYS A 359 26.01 9.45 45.34
C LYS A 359 24.86 9.46 44.33
N ASN A 360 24.97 10.26 43.29
CA ASN A 360 23.95 10.38 42.26
C ASN A 360 24.48 9.85 40.92
N THR A 361 23.63 9.10 40.23
CA THR A 361 23.86 8.63 38.87
C THR A 361 23.01 9.46 37.92
N TYR A 362 23.61 9.92 36.83
CA TYR A 362 22.92 10.65 35.77
C TYR A 362 23.13 9.94 34.44
N TYR A 363 22.13 9.99 33.57
CA TYR A 363 22.27 9.58 32.18
C TYR A 363 22.24 10.83 31.31
N GLY A 364 23.15 10.94 30.34
CA GLY A 364 23.25 12.15 29.54
C GLY A 364 24.41 12.16 28.56
N PHE A 365 24.82 13.35 28.15
CA PHE A 365 26.00 13.61 27.32
C PHE A 365 26.60 14.96 27.67
N THR A 366 27.87 15.18 27.32
CA THR A 366 28.55 16.47 27.54
C THR A 366 28.50 17.36 26.29
N PHE A 367 28.80 18.66 26.44
CA PHE A 367 28.97 19.54 25.28
C PHE A 367 30.10 19.08 24.36
N GLU A 368 31.17 18.49 24.91
CA GLU A 368 32.24 17.90 24.11
C GLU A 368 31.72 16.72 23.26
N ASP A 369 30.88 15.85 23.83
CA ASP A 369 30.23 14.78 23.07
C ASP A 369 29.35 15.33 21.94
N MET A 370 28.59 16.40 22.21
CA MET A 370 27.74 17.04 21.20
C MET A 370 28.53 17.68 20.05
N VAL A 371 29.76 18.13 20.29
CA VAL A 371 30.61 18.75 19.26
C VAL A 371 31.44 17.73 18.50
N LYS A 372 32.01 16.73 19.19
CA LYS A 372 32.97 15.78 18.61
C LYS A 372 32.33 14.47 18.16
N ASN A 373 31.28 14.01 18.86
CA ASN A 373 30.75 12.65 18.73
C ASN A 373 29.31 12.61 18.19
N ALA A 374 28.63 13.76 18.10
CA ALA A 374 27.30 13.83 17.54
C ALA A 374 27.29 13.52 16.05
N VAL A 375 26.26 12.79 15.62
CA VAL A 375 26.06 12.42 14.23
C VAL A 375 24.99 13.34 13.65
N LEU A 376 25.33 13.99 12.55
CA LEU A 376 24.38 14.77 11.75
C LEU A 376 23.59 13.86 10.81
N PRO A 377 22.37 14.24 10.42
CA PRO A 377 21.60 13.46 9.46
C PRO A 377 22.31 13.44 8.10
N LYS A 378 22.33 12.26 7.46
CA LYS A 378 22.79 12.06 6.08
C LYS A 378 21.82 12.63 5.06
N SER A 379 20.52 12.53 5.35
CA SER A 379 19.45 13.12 4.56
C SER A 379 18.33 13.58 5.46
N VAL A 380 17.60 14.60 5.00
CA VAL A 380 16.40 15.13 5.63
C VAL A 380 15.37 15.39 4.54
N GLU A 381 14.23 14.71 4.63
CA GLU A 381 13.12 14.86 3.70
C GLU A 381 11.86 15.22 4.48
N THR A 382 11.13 16.24 4.03
CA THR A 382 9.88 16.66 4.68
C THR A 382 8.70 16.27 3.79
N SER A 383 7.76 15.53 4.36
CA SER A 383 6.56 15.11 3.66
C SER A 383 5.61 16.28 3.41
N VAL A 384 4.61 16.05 2.55
CA VAL A 384 3.52 17.01 2.32
C VAL A 384 2.67 17.27 3.57
N ASN A 385 2.71 16.38 4.57
CA ASN A 385 2.03 16.58 5.86
C ASN A 385 2.92 17.27 6.91
N GLY A 386 4.12 17.74 6.53
CA GLY A 386 5.02 18.46 7.44
C GLY A 386 5.85 17.58 8.36
N ILE A 387 5.90 16.27 8.13
CA ILE A 387 6.76 15.35 8.89
C ILE A 387 8.12 15.30 8.24
N SER A 388 9.16 15.68 8.99
CA SER A 388 10.55 15.55 8.56
C SER A 388 11.11 14.20 8.98
N LYS A 389 11.61 13.44 8.01
CA LYS A 389 12.32 12.18 8.17
C LYS A 389 13.81 12.40 8.01
N LEU A 390 14.59 11.95 8.98
CA LEU A 390 16.03 12.11 9.09
C LEU A 390 16.69 10.74 9.10
N GLU A 391 17.67 10.53 8.23
CA GLU A 391 18.45 9.29 8.21
C GLU A 391 19.84 9.54 8.80
N TYR A 392 20.17 8.84 9.87
CA TYR A 392 21.49 8.87 10.49
C TYR A 392 22.23 7.57 10.21
N SER A 393 23.55 7.61 10.07
CA SER A 393 24.35 6.38 10.16
C SER A 393 25.00 6.25 11.51
N LEU A 394 24.80 5.09 12.13
CA LEU A 394 25.38 4.82 13.43
C LEU A 394 26.91 4.65 13.31
N PRO A 395 27.71 5.39 14.09
CA PRO A 395 29.13 5.15 14.18
C PRO A 395 29.35 3.77 14.83
N ASN A 396 29.84 2.81 14.03
CA ASN A 396 30.25 1.47 14.42
C ASN A 396 29.20 0.57 15.09
N GLY A 397 27.92 0.65 14.68
CA GLY A 397 26.90 -0.39 14.96
C GLY A 397 26.67 -0.71 16.45
N GLY A 398 27.04 0.18 17.36
CA GLY A 398 27.16 -0.13 18.78
C GLY A 398 25.80 -0.21 19.48
N SER A 399 25.61 -1.25 20.28
CA SER A 399 24.52 -1.31 21.25
C SER A 399 24.63 -0.20 22.30
N GLY A 400 23.50 0.15 22.90
CA GLY A 400 23.44 1.17 23.95
C GLY A 400 22.22 2.08 23.84
N ILE A 401 22.24 3.14 24.65
CA ILE A 401 21.19 4.16 24.66
C ILE A 401 21.65 5.34 23.81
N TYR A 402 20.74 5.81 22.97
CA TYR A 402 20.94 6.94 22.09
C TYR A 402 19.77 7.90 22.23
N GLY A 403 19.95 9.12 21.75
CA GLY A 403 18.84 10.03 21.54
C GLY A 403 19.09 10.98 20.38
N VAL A 404 17.99 11.42 19.78
CA VAL A 404 18.01 12.49 18.76
C VAL A 404 17.62 13.78 19.46
N TYR A 405 18.61 14.67 19.58
CA TYR A 405 18.57 15.89 20.39
C TYR A 405 18.35 17.12 19.52
N ASP A 406 17.43 17.98 19.97
CA ASP A 406 17.21 19.32 19.44
C ASP A 406 17.93 20.36 20.32
N PRO A 407 19.03 20.96 19.85
CA PRO A 407 19.76 21.97 20.61
C PRO A 407 19.02 23.30 20.73
N LEU A 408 18.01 23.57 19.91
CA LEU A 408 17.25 24.83 19.95
C LEU A 408 16.18 24.79 21.05
N THR A 409 15.55 23.64 21.24
CA THR A 409 14.47 23.48 22.22
C THR A 409 14.90 22.72 23.48
N ASN A 410 16.13 22.21 23.51
CA ASN A 410 16.67 21.34 24.57
C ASN A 410 15.79 20.09 24.81
N LYS A 411 15.14 19.58 23.76
CA LYS A 411 14.33 18.36 23.79
C LYS A 411 15.06 17.20 23.15
N ILE A 412 14.75 15.99 23.61
CA ILE A 412 15.33 14.75 23.09
C ILE A 412 14.30 13.63 23.06
N ILE A 413 14.37 12.79 22.03
CA ILE A 413 13.76 11.46 22.06
C ILE A 413 14.86 10.43 22.27
N ILE A 414 14.66 9.51 23.22
CA ILE A 414 15.63 8.49 23.58
C ILE A 414 15.17 7.09 23.17
N PHE A 415 16.12 6.25 22.80
CA PHE A 415 15.89 4.88 22.39
C PHE A 415 17.07 3.98 22.75
N LYS A 416 16.81 2.68 22.88
CA LYS A 416 17.85 1.67 23.14
C LYS A 416 18.02 0.80 21.92
N ILE A 417 19.27 0.58 21.52
CA ILE A 417 19.65 -0.48 20.58
C ILE A 417 20.14 -1.64 21.44
N SER A 418 19.42 -2.75 21.41
CA SER A 418 19.83 -3.99 22.06
C SER A 418 21.06 -4.55 21.36
N GLY A 419 22.02 -5.10 22.11
CA GLY A 419 23.15 -5.86 21.55
C GLY A 419 23.24 -7.20 22.24
N GLY A 420 23.55 -8.25 21.47
CA GLY A 420 24.23 -9.42 22.05
C GLY A 420 25.56 -8.97 22.63
N GLU A 421 25.95 -9.52 23.77
CA GLU A 421 27.32 -9.42 24.25
C GLU A 421 28.24 -9.84 23.09
N ALA A 422 29.11 -8.93 22.64
CA ALA A 422 30.22 -9.34 21.81
C ALA A 422 30.99 -10.36 22.66
N VAL A 423 30.92 -11.62 22.26
CA VAL A 423 31.75 -12.69 22.81
C VAL A 423 33.19 -12.19 22.69
N GLY A 424 33.84 -12.05 23.84
CA GLY A 424 35.22 -11.60 23.94
C GLY A 424 36.22 -12.53 23.26
#